data_AF-A0A8T7AE06-F1
#
_entry.id   AF-A0A8T7AE06-F1
#
_cell.length_a   1.000
_cell.length_b   1.000
_cell.length_c   1.000
_cell.angle_alpha   90.00
_cell.angle_beta   90.00
_cell.angle_gamma   90.00
#
_symmetry.space_group_name_H-M   'P 1'
#
loop_
_entity.id
_entity.type
_entity.pdbx_description
1 polymer ?
#
loop_
_entity_poly.entity_id
_entity_poly.type
_entity_poly.pdbx_seq_one_letter_code
_entity_poly.pdbx_strand_id
1 'polypeptide(L)'
;VQNHILQLVCMVAMEFPARNQADDIRDEKLKVIRCLKPITAANVQTNTVRGQYVKGSVQHTLVPGYLEEKDAGKPQSNTETFVAVKAEIENNRWQGVPFYLRTGKRMATRYSEIVIQFKPVVFKFIDVDPNAINNNQLVIRLQPNEGIEMNLMNKVPGLSEGFSLQNVGLNLSFEEAFEEHRSPSAYERLLLDVTRGDQTLFMRSDELQGAWQWVDGIIEGWEATEQPALKYKAGASGPDDALALILRDGRKWQNFEA
;
A
#
# COMPACT_ATOMS: atom_id res chain seq x y z
N VAL A 1 2.00 -3.73 -9.50
CA VAL A 1 0.68 -3.82 -8.83
C VAL A 1 0.15 -5.25 -8.83
N GLN A 2 0.01 -5.87 -10.01
CA GLN A 2 -0.60 -7.19 -10.23
C GLN A 2 -0.18 -8.31 -9.27
N ASN A 3 1.11 -8.45 -8.95
CA ASN A 3 1.59 -9.52 -8.08
C ASN A 3 1.68 -9.05 -6.61
N HIS A 4 2.84 -8.49 -6.22
CA HIS A 4 3.15 -8.24 -4.81
C HIS A 4 2.10 -7.43 -4.05
N ILE A 5 1.56 -6.36 -4.63
CA ILE A 5 0.60 -5.49 -3.92
C ILE A 5 -0.75 -6.18 -3.79
N LEU A 6 -1.25 -6.82 -4.85
CA LEU A 6 -2.51 -7.57 -4.75
C LEU A 6 -2.39 -8.74 -3.77
N GLN A 7 -1.23 -9.39 -3.67
CA GLN A 7 -0.99 -10.40 -2.65
C GLN A 7 -1.08 -9.82 -1.24
N LEU A 8 -0.52 -8.63 -0.98
CA LEU A 8 -0.68 -7.95 0.31
C LEU A 8 -2.15 -7.58 0.58
N VAL A 9 -2.88 -7.09 -0.43
CA VAL A 9 -4.32 -6.81 -0.30
C VAL A 9 -5.08 -8.07 0.11
N CYS A 10 -4.81 -9.21 -0.54
CA CYS A 10 -5.45 -10.48 -0.20
C CYS A 10 -5.14 -10.91 1.23
N MET A 11 -3.88 -10.80 1.67
CA MET A 11 -3.49 -11.17 3.05
C MET A 11 -4.15 -10.28 4.11
N VAL A 12 -4.35 -9.00 3.82
CA VAL A 12 -5.04 -8.06 4.73
C VAL A 12 -6.55 -8.27 4.72
N ALA A 13 -7.12 -8.58 3.56
CA ALA A 13 -8.57 -8.56 3.37
C ALA A 13 -9.27 -9.92 3.47
N MET A 14 -8.52 -11.03 3.45
CA MET A 14 -9.09 -12.38 3.50
C MET A 14 -9.87 -12.63 4.80
N GLU A 15 -10.89 -13.49 4.72
CA GLU A 15 -11.56 -14.01 5.89
C GLU A 15 -10.66 -15.01 6.63
N PHE A 16 -11.04 -15.39 7.85
CA PHE A 16 -10.34 -16.43 8.58
C PHE A 16 -10.54 -17.78 7.86
N PRO A 17 -9.46 -18.46 7.44
CA PRO A 17 -9.57 -19.72 6.71
C PRO A 17 -10.11 -20.82 7.64
N ALA A 18 -10.86 -21.77 7.08
CA ALA A 18 -11.45 -22.87 7.86
C ALA A 18 -10.38 -23.73 8.58
N ARG A 19 -9.20 -23.87 7.96
CA ARG A 19 -8.04 -24.59 8.51
C ARG A 19 -6.76 -23.87 8.09
N ASN A 20 -5.69 -24.11 8.84
CA ASN A 20 -4.34 -23.68 8.45
C ASN A 20 -3.74 -24.67 7.43
N GLN A 21 -4.33 -24.70 6.23
CA GLN A 21 -3.88 -25.51 5.10
C GLN A 21 -3.76 -24.61 3.87
N ALA A 22 -2.83 -24.95 2.97
CA ALA A 22 -2.51 -24.11 1.82
C ALA A 22 -3.73 -23.79 0.95
N ASP A 23 -4.59 -24.78 0.65
CA ASP A 23 -5.80 -24.53 -0.15
C ASP A 23 -6.84 -23.69 0.56
N ASP A 24 -7.09 -23.91 1.86
CA ASP A 24 -8.05 -23.11 2.61
C ASP A 24 -7.63 -21.62 2.66
N ILE A 25 -6.33 -21.34 2.81
CA ILE A 25 -5.79 -19.97 2.77
C ILE A 25 -5.92 -19.37 1.37
N ARG A 26 -5.55 -20.13 0.33
CA ARG A 26 -5.61 -19.67 -1.07
C ARG A 26 -7.05 -19.43 -1.54
N ASP A 27 -8.00 -20.21 -1.04
CA ASP A 27 -9.43 -20.03 -1.30
C ASP A 27 -9.93 -18.70 -0.71
N GLU A 28 -9.52 -18.33 0.50
CA GLU A 28 -9.91 -17.03 1.08
C GLU A 28 -9.26 -15.85 0.32
N LYS A 29 -8.02 -16.00 -0.15
CA LYS A 29 -7.36 -15.00 -1.01
C LYS A 29 -8.09 -14.84 -2.34
N LEU A 30 -8.48 -15.95 -2.97
CA LEU A 30 -9.25 -15.92 -4.22
C LEU A 30 -10.61 -15.24 -4.05
N LYS A 31 -11.30 -15.42 -2.91
CA LYS A 31 -12.55 -14.70 -2.62
C LYS A 31 -12.35 -13.19 -2.61
N VAL A 32 -11.25 -12.70 -2.03
CA VAL A 32 -10.91 -11.26 -2.07
C VAL A 32 -10.78 -10.78 -3.51
N ILE A 33 -10.00 -11.50 -4.34
CA ILE A 33 -9.79 -11.14 -5.75
C ILE A 33 -11.11 -11.09 -6.51
N ARG A 34 -12.00 -12.06 -6.30
CA ARG A 34 -13.34 -12.11 -6.92
C ARG A 34 -14.26 -10.98 -6.47
N CYS A 35 -14.06 -10.46 -5.25
CA CYS A 35 -14.79 -9.33 -4.72
C CYS A 35 -14.16 -7.97 -5.08
N LEU A 36 -13.00 -7.91 -5.76
CA LEU A 36 -12.46 -6.63 -6.19
C LEU A 36 -13.39 -6.00 -7.22
N LYS A 37 -13.87 -4.80 -6.92
CA LYS A 37 -14.70 -4.03 -7.83
C LYS A 37 -13.93 -3.74 -9.12
N PRO A 38 -14.48 -4.06 -10.30
CA PRO A 38 -13.82 -3.79 -11.56
C PRO A 38 -13.53 -2.31 -11.76
N ILE A 39 -12.30 -2.00 -12.19
CA ILE A 39 -11.93 -0.69 -12.70
C ILE A 39 -11.99 -0.78 -14.23
N THR A 40 -12.73 0.13 -14.86
CA THR A 40 -13.04 0.14 -16.29
C THR A 40 -12.84 1.54 -16.85
N ALA A 41 -12.95 1.72 -18.17
CA ALA A 41 -12.90 3.04 -18.82
C ALA A 41 -13.82 4.09 -18.17
N ALA A 42 -14.96 3.68 -17.59
CA ALA A 42 -15.91 4.59 -16.95
C ALA A 42 -15.43 5.17 -15.61
N ASN A 43 -14.50 4.53 -14.90
CA ASN A 43 -14.08 4.92 -13.55
C ASN A 43 -12.55 4.95 -13.33
N VAL A 44 -11.76 4.56 -14.33
CA VAL A 44 -10.30 4.47 -14.24
C VAL A 44 -9.65 5.83 -13.92
N GLN A 45 -10.14 6.91 -14.53
CA GLN A 45 -9.64 8.27 -14.32
C GLN A 45 -9.90 8.78 -12.89
N THR A 46 -10.95 8.29 -12.23
CA THR A 46 -11.29 8.69 -10.85
C THR A 46 -10.63 7.81 -9.80
N ASN A 47 -10.35 6.55 -10.13
CA ASN A 47 -9.85 5.54 -9.19
C ASN A 47 -8.36 5.26 -9.33
N THR A 48 -7.69 5.77 -10.37
CA THR A 48 -6.27 5.48 -10.60
C THR A 48 -5.50 6.72 -11.02
N VAL A 49 -4.22 6.72 -10.64
CA VAL A 49 -3.23 7.69 -11.08
C VAL A 49 -2.03 6.91 -11.57
N ARG A 50 -1.57 7.22 -12.78
CA ARG A 50 -0.31 6.70 -13.34
C ARG A 50 0.65 7.86 -13.58
N GLY A 51 1.94 7.61 -13.34
CA GLY A 51 2.98 8.62 -13.47
C GLY A 51 4.25 8.09 -14.10
N GLN A 52 5.06 8.99 -14.65
CA GLN A 52 6.38 8.70 -15.21
C GLN A 52 7.41 9.71 -14.69
N TYR A 53 8.52 9.24 -14.12
CA TYR A 53 9.50 10.15 -13.52
C TYR A 53 10.25 10.96 -14.59
N VAL A 54 10.50 12.23 -14.27
CA VAL A 54 11.40 13.12 -15.01
C VAL A 54 12.66 13.39 -14.19
N LYS A 55 13.65 14.03 -14.82
CA LYS A 55 14.90 14.42 -14.18
C LYS A 55 14.65 15.10 -12.83
N GLY A 56 15.42 14.68 -11.84
CA GLY A 56 15.27 15.12 -10.46
C GLY A 56 16.50 14.82 -9.62
N SER A 57 16.33 14.79 -8.30
CA SER A 57 17.42 14.54 -7.35
C SER A 57 16.96 13.49 -6.34
N VAL A 58 17.73 12.41 -6.22
CA VAL A 58 17.51 11.36 -5.22
C VAL A 58 18.72 11.37 -4.30
N GLN A 59 18.52 11.54 -2.99
CA GLN A 59 19.61 11.61 -2.01
C GLN A 59 20.71 12.61 -2.43
N HIS A 60 20.29 13.81 -2.82
CA HIS A 60 21.16 14.90 -3.31
C HIS A 60 21.93 14.63 -4.61
N THR A 61 21.67 13.50 -5.28
CA THR A 61 22.30 13.16 -6.55
C THR A 61 21.32 13.39 -7.70
N LEU A 62 21.74 14.17 -8.70
CA LEU A 62 20.97 14.37 -9.93
C LEU A 62 20.85 13.05 -10.70
N VAL A 63 19.63 12.70 -11.08
CA VAL A 63 19.34 11.47 -11.83
C VAL A 63 18.53 11.80 -13.09
N PRO A 64 18.76 11.07 -14.20
CA PRO A 64 18.03 11.28 -15.45
C PRO A 64 16.53 10.98 -15.29
N GLY A 65 15.72 11.53 -16.20
CA GLY A 65 14.32 11.13 -16.36
C GLY A 65 14.18 9.77 -17.03
N TYR A 66 12.99 9.14 -16.98
CA TYR A 66 12.78 7.81 -17.55
C TYR A 66 13.12 7.75 -19.05
N LEU A 67 12.72 8.77 -19.81
CA LEU A 67 13.00 8.86 -21.25
C LEU A 67 14.46 9.18 -21.58
N GLU A 68 15.25 9.57 -20.58
CA GLU A 68 16.68 9.88 -20.70
C GLU A 68 17.56 8.67 -20.30
N GLU A 69 16.97 7.59 -19.78
CA GLU A 69 17.70 6.36 -19.48
C GLU A 69 18.22 5.72 -20.79
N LYS A 70 19.42 5.15 -20.75
CA LYS A 70 20.10 4.62 -21.95
C LYS A 70 19.26 3.58 -22.71
N ASP A 71 18.49 2.79 -21.97
CA ASP A 71 17.68 1.68 -22.48
C ASP A 71 16.19 2.04 -22.60
N ALA A 72 15.82 3.33 -22.50
CA ALA A 72 14.41 3.76 -22.51
C ALA A 72 13.66 3.41 -23.81
N GLY A 73 14.39 3.10 -24.89
CA GLY A 73 13.91 2.45 -26.12
C GLY A 73 12.98 3.29 -27.02
N LYS A 74 12.10 4.12 -26.44
CA LYS A 74 11.11 4.93 -27.15
C LYS A 74 11.11 6.37 -26.61
N PRO A 75 11.45 7.38 -27.42
CA PRO A 75 11.50 8.79 -26.98
C PRO A 75 10.13 9.36 -26.58
N GLN A 76 9.03 8.69 -26.94
CA GLN A 76 7.65 9.07 -26.59
C GLN A 76 6.93 7.98 -25.77
N SER A 77 7.66 7.23 -24.94
CA SER A 77 7.04 6.21 -24.08
C SER A 77 6.05 6.82 -23.10
N ASN A 78 4.84 6.25 -23.03
CA ASN A 78 3.85 6.54 -21.99
C ASN A 78 3.88 5.51 -20.84
N THR A 79 4.90 4.64 -20.78
CA THR A 79 5.04 3.63 -19.72
C THR A 79 5.08 4.27 -18.35
N GLU A 80 4.26 3.76 -17.44
CA GLU A 80 4.17 4.20 -16.06
C GLU A 80 5.35 3.68 -15.22
N THR A 81 5.94 4.57 -14.43
CA THR A 81 6.94 4.25 -13.40
C THR A 81 6.39 4.44 -11.99
N PHE A 82 5.15 4.93 -11.88
CA PHE A 82 4.38 5.13 -10.66
C PHE A 82 2.92 4.79 -10.93
N VAL A 83 2.28 4.14 -9.96
CA VAL A 83 0.83 3.88 -9.97
C VAL A 83 0.27 4.06 -8.55
N ALA A 84 -0.86 4.77 -8.45
CA ALA A 84 -1.74 4.76 -7.29
C ALA A 84 -3.14 4.30 -7.70
N VAL A 85 -3.78 3.47 -6.88
CA VAL A 85 -5.12 2.91 -7.14
C VAL A 85 -5.96 2.98 -5.88
N LYS A 86 -7.20 3.45 -6.01
CA LYS A 86 -8.29 3.25 -5.05
C LYS A 86 -9.05 1.99 -5.47
N ALA A 87 -8.82 0.90 -4.75
CA ALA A 87 -9.54 -0.35 -4.91
C ALA A 87 -10.70 -0.43 -3.89
N GLU A 88 -11.75 -1.13 -4.26
CA GLU A 88 -12.89 -1.43 -3.39
C GLU A 88 -13.12 -2.95 -3.41
N ILE A 89 -13.41 -3.53 -2.25
CA ILE A 89 -13.74 -4.95 -2.12
C ILE A 89 -15.22 -5.07 -1.76
N GLU A 90 -16.01 -5.61 -2.67
CA GLU A 90 -17.46 -5.76 -2.59
C GLU A 90 -17.83 -7.04 -1.82
N ASN A 91 -17.56 -7.02 -0.52
CA ASN A 91 -18.06 -8.03 0.42
C ASN A 91 -18.56 -7.36 1.72
N ASN A 92 -19.21 -8.14 2.59
CA ASN A 92 -19.82 -7.61 3.82
C ASN A 92 -18.80 -6.98 4.77
N ARG A 93 -17.57 -7.50 4.84
CA ARG A 93 -16.52 -7.01 5.74
C ARG A 93 -15.98 -5.65 5.31
N TRP A 94 -15.77 -5.48 4.00
CA TRP A 94 -15.04 -4.34 3.43
C TRP A 94 -15.94 -3.33 2.72
N GLN A 95 -17.26 -3.50 2.79
CA GLN A 95 -18.21 -2.56 2.21
C GLN A 95 -17.94 -1.11 2.69
N GLY A 96 -17.70 -0.21 1.74
CA GLY A 96 -17.42 1.20 2.01
C GLY A 96 -16.02 1.51 2.58
N VAL A 97 -15.13 0.52 2.65
CA VAL A 97 -13.73 0.71 3.07
C VAL A 97 -12.83 0.74 1.84
N PRO A 98 -12.25 1.90 1.48
CA PRO A 98 -11.35 2.00 0.34
C PRO A 98 -9.96 1.44 0.67
N PHE A 99 -9.37 0.74 -0.30
CA PHE A 99 -7.99 0.26 -0.27
C PHE A 99 -7.14 1.13 -1.19
N TYR A 100 -6.22 1.91 -0.64
CA TYR A 100 -5.30 2.71 -1.44
C TYR A 100 -3.98 1.99 -1.63
N LEU A 101 -3.65 1.74 -2.89
CA LEU A 101 -2.44 1.07 -3.32
C LEU A 101 -1.53 2.12 -3.94
N ARG A 102 -0.23 2.10 -3.62
CA ARG A 102 0.75 2.98 -4.24
C ARG A 102 2.08 2.29 -4.43
N THR A 103 2.68 2.46 -5.60
CA THR A 103 4.04 1.99 -5.88
C THR A 103 4.68 2.89 -6.92
N GLY A 104 5.99 3.05 -6.83
CA GLY A 104 6.73 3.84 -7.81
C GLY A 104 8.23 3.61 -7.76
N LYS A 105 8.90 4.04 -8.83
CA LYS A 105 10.35 4.11 -8.96
C LYS A 105 10.82 5.54 -8.74
N ARG A 106 12.10 5.70 -8.37
CA ARG A 106 12.73 7.01 -8.13
C ARG A 106 11.91 7.88 -7.17
N MET A 107 11.37 7.25 -6.13
CA MET A 107 10.65 7.93 -5.05
C MET A 107 11.62 8.57 -4.06
N ALA A 108 11.14 9.46 -3.19
CA ALA A 108 11.94 10.09 -2.14
C ALA A 108 12.66 9.07 -1.25
N THR A 109 11.96 8.00 -0.85
CA THR A 109 12.45 6.99 0.08
C THR A 109 12.08 5.59 -0.41
N ARG A 110 12.94 4.61 -0.11
CA ARG A 110 12.65 3.18 -0.35
C ARG A 110 11.97 2.61 0.89
N TYR A 111 10.72 2.20 0.76
CA TYR A 111 9.99 1.47 1.79
C TYR A 111 8.88 0.60 1.19
N SER A 112 8.37 -0.33 2.00
CA SER A 112 7.20 -1.17 1.77
C SER A 112 6.48 -1.32 3.10
N GLU A 113 5.22 -0.90 3.14
CA GLU A 113 4.43 -0.86 4.37
C GLU A 113 2.95 -1.12 4.08
N ILE A 114 2.23 -1.54 5.11
CA ILE A 114 0.77 -1.62 5.16
C ILE A 114 0.32 -0.68 6.27
N VAL A 115 -0.58 0.25 5.95
CA VAL A 115 -1.13 1.19 6.93
C VAL A 115 -2.62 0.97 7.04
N ILE A 116 -3.07 0.54 8.21
CA ILE A 116 -4.49 0.38 8.54
C ILE A 116 -4.89 1.58 9.41
N GLN A 117 -5.61 2.52 8.81
CA GLN A 117 -6.16 3.65 9.55
C GLN A 117 -7.55 3.32 10.08
N PHE A 118 -7.72 3.39 11.39
CA PHE A 118 -9.00 3.15 12.05
C PHE A 118 -9.95 4.35 11.85
N LYS A 119 -11.25 4.10 12.09
CA LYS A 119 -12.25 5.16 12.12
C LYS A 119 -11.94 6.13 13.28
N PRO A 120 -12.30 7.42 13.15
CA PRO A 120 -12.10 8.40 14.22
C PRO A 120 -12.83 7.94 15.49
N VAL A 121 -12.18 8.14 16.64
CA VAL A 121 -12.81 7.97 17.95
C VAL A 121 -13.42 9.31 18.36
N VAL A 122 -14.71 9.32 18.67
CA VAL A 122 -15.39 10.54 19.13
C VAL A 122 -15.42 10.55 20.66
N PHE A 123 -14.59 11.41 21.27
CA PHE A 123 -14.61 11.65 22.71
C PHE A 123 -15.70 12.67 23.06
N LYS A 124 -16.92 12.19 23.33
CA LYS A 124 -18.06 13.10 23.64
C LYS A 124 -17.97 13.78 25.02
N PHE A 125 -17.14 13.26 25.92
CA PHE A 125 -17.05 13.70 27.32
C PHE A 125 -15.77 14.48 27.62
N ILE A 126 -14.95 14.73 26.59
CA ILE A 126 -13.66 15.39 26.74
C ILE A 126 -13.65 16.62 25.82
N ASP A 127 -13.39 17.78 26.40
CA ASP A 127 -13.20 19.02 25.65
C ASP A 127 -11.77 19.04 25.09
N VAL A 128 -11.58 18.34 23.96
CA VAL A 128 -10.34 18.32 23.19
C VAL A 128 -10.59 19.01 21.87
N ASP A 129 -9.62 19.81 21.42
CA ASP A 129 -9.61 20.34 20.05
C ASP A 129 -9.80 19.18 19.06
N PRO A 130 -10.88 19.17 18.25
CA PRO A 130 -11.11 18.13 17.26
C PRO A 130 -9.95 17.99 16.26
N ASN A 131 -9.17 19.06 16.01
CA ASN A 131 -8.00 19.03 15.14
C ASN A 131 -6.80 18.33 15.78
N ALA A 132 -6.79 18.15 17.10
CA ALA A 132 -5.74 17.43 17.82
C ALA A 132 -5.99 15.91 17.87
N ILE A 133 -7.17 15.43 17.47
CA ILE A 133 -7.50 14.01 17.46
C ILE A 133 -7.10 13.40 16.12
N ASN A 134 -6.02 12.62 16.13
CA ASN A 134 -5.66 11.77 15.00
C ASN A 134 -6.38 10.42 15.10
N ASN A 135 -6.69 9.83 13.95
CA ASN A 135 -7.16 8.45 13.93
C ASN A 135 -6.02 7.52 14.33
N ASN A 136 -6.35 6.48 15.09
CA ASN A 136 -5.40 5.41 15.37
C ASN A 136 -4.95 4.78 14.04
N GLN A 137 -3.70 4.33 13.99
CA GLN A 137 -3.14 3.63 12.84
C GLN A 137 -2.35 2.41 13.29
N LEU A 138 -2.48 1.30 12.57
CA LEU A 138 -1.56 0.16 12.65
C LEU A 138 -0.68 0.19 11.40
N VAL A 139 0.61 0.37 11.60
CA VAL A 139 1.64 0.41 10.55
C VAL A 139 2.44 -0.89 10.63
N ILE A 140 2.40 -1.69 9.57
CA ILE A 140 3.19 -2.90 9.42
C ILE A 140 4.26 -2.60 8.37
N ARG A 141 5.50 -2.42 8.83
CA ARG A 141 6.63 -2.13 7.95
C ARG A 141 7.25 -3.43 7.49
N LEU A 142 7.24 -3.65 6.18
CA LEU A 142 7.81 -4.84 5.56
C LEU A 142 9.28 -4.65 5.25
N GLN A 143 9.69 -3.50 4.71
CA GLN A 143 11.10 -3.15 4.45
C GLN A 143 11.24 -1.63 4.28
N PRO A 144 12.41 -1.04 4.58
CA PRO A 144 13.45 -1.55 5.48
C PRO A 144 12.96 -1.54 6.93
N ASN A 145 13.76 -2.08 7.86
CA ASN A 145 13.52 -2.02 9.31
C ASN A 145 12.15 -2.63 9.67
N GLU A 146 12.03 -3.93 9.44
CA GLU A 146 10.85 -4.74 9.70
C GLU A 146 10.30 -4.47 11.10
N GLY A 147 8.99 -4.23 11.19
CA GLY A 147 8.38 -3.95 12.48
C GLY A 147 6.91 -3.62 12.40
N ILE A 148 6.31 -3.47 13.59
CA ILE A 148 4.91 -3.11 13.76
C ILE A 148 4.85 -1.90 14.70
N GLU A 149 4.11 -0.88 14.29
CA GLU A 149 3.87 0.34 15.06
C GLU A 149 2.36 0.57 15.17
N MET A 150 1.88 0.79 16.40
CA MET A 150 0.51 1.21 16.66
C MET A 150 0.51 2.65 17.15
N ASN A 151 -0.03 3.55 16.32
CA ASN A 151 -0.24 4.95 16.66
C ASN A 151 -1.58 5.13 17.37
N LEU A 152 -1.54 5.71 18.57
CA LEU A 152 -2.67 5.90 19.46
C LEU A 152 -2.67 7.31 20.05
N MET A 153 -3.85 7.81 20.39
CA MET A 153 -3.97 9.01 21.21
C MET A 153 -3.76 8.67 22.69
N ASN A 154 -2.82 9.37 23.34
CA ASN A 154 -2.56 9.27 24.77
C ASN A 154 -2.70 10.63 25.46
N LYS A 155 -3.10 10.63 26.73
CA LYS A 155 -3.12 11.85 27.54
C LYS A 155 -1.69 12.34 27.75
N VAL A 156 -1.46 13.63 27.54
CA VAL A 156 -0.19 14.27 27.90
C VAL A 156 0.01 14.16 29.42
N PRO A 157 1.08 13.52 29.92
CA PRO A 157 1.34 13.44 31.35
C PRO A 157 1.57 14.85 31.92
N GLY A 158 0.90 15.18 33.01
CA GLY A 158 1.04 16.48 33.64
C GLY A 158 -0.07 16.83 34.61
N LEU A 159 0.18 17.89 35.38
CA LEU A 159 -0.77 18.51 36.32
C LEU A 159 -1.52 19.70 35.68
N SER A 160 -1.38 19.91 34.37
CA SER A 160 -2.05 21.00 33.67
C SER A 160 -3.56 20.89 33.78
N GLU A 161 -4.22 22.03 34.01
CA GLU A 161 -5.67 22.14 33.94
C GLU A 161 -6.10 21.97 32.47
N GLY A 162 -6.67 20.82 32.14
CA GLY A 162 -7.17 20.50 30.80
C GLY A 162 -6.84 19.08 30.34
N PHE A 163 -7.58 18.59 29.35
CA PHE A 163 -7.36 17.26 28.76
C PHE A 163 -6.67 17.41 27.40
N SER A 164 -5.34 17.41 27.41
CA SER A 164 -4.55 17.43 26.17
C SER A 164 -4.20 16.01 25.75
N LEU A 165 -4.35 15.74 24.45
CA LEU A 165 -3.99 14.48 23.82
C LEU A 165 -2.77 14.66 22.92
N GLN A 166 -1.90 13.66 22.89
CA GLN A 166 -0.78 13.55 21.96
C GLN A 166 -0.80 12.19 21.28
N ASN A 167 -0.29 12.11 20.06
CA ASN A 167 -0.08 10.82 19.40
C ASN A 167 1.14 10.13 19.99
N VAL A 168 1.03 8.85 20.33
CA VAL A 168 2.13 7.99 20.80
C VAL A 168 2.18 6.73 19.96
N GLY A 169 3.41 6.25 19.71
CA GLY A 169 3.66 4.98 19.02
C GLY A 169 3.97 3.87 20.02
N LEU A 170 3.32 2.71 19.87
CA LEU A 170 3.77 1.46 20.46
C LEU A 170 4.51 0.66 19.40
N ASN A 171 5.82 0.50 19.58
CA ASN A 171 6.72 0.03 18.52
C ASN A 171 7.32 -1.34 18.88
N LEU A 172 7.27 -2.25 17.92
CA LEU A 172 8.02 -3.51 17.91
C LEU A 172 8.95 -3.50 16.69
N SER A 173 10.24 -3.26 16.94
CA SER A 173 11.30 -3.41 15.95
C SER A 173 11.75 -4.87 15.93
N PHE A 174 11.72 -5.53 14.76
CA PHE A 174 12.19 -6.92 14.66
C PHE A 174 13.71 -7.01 14.74
N GLU A 175 14.42 -5.97 14.29
CA GLU A 175 15.86 -5.88 14.45
C GLU A 175 16.23 -5.91 15.93
N GLU A 176 15.62 -5.05 16.75
CA GLU A 176 15.88 -4.97 18.20
C GLU A 176 15.35 -6.19 18.97
N ALA A 177 14.16 -6.69 18.61
CA ALA A 177 13.53 -7.80 19.34
C ALA A 177 14.15 -9.16 19.05
N PHE A 178 14.80 -9.33 17.89
CA PHE A 178 15.32 -10.61 17.42
C PHE A 178 16.79 -10.54 16.96
N GLU A 179 17.60 -9.65 17.54
CA GLU A 179 19.02 -9.44 17.17
C GLU A 179 19.83 -10.74 17.03
N GLU A 180 19.56 -11.74 17.86
CA GLU A 180 20.27 -13.03 17.85
C GLU A 180 19.83 -13.99 16.71
N HIS A 181 18.75 -13.69 16.00
CA HIS A 181 18.17 -14.57 15.00
C HIS A 181 18.36 -14.02 13.59
N ARG A 182 19.11 -14.76 12.76
CA ARG A 182 19.16 -14.49 11.32
C ARG A 182 17.77 -14.66 10.71
N SER A 183 17.21 -13.58 10.17
CA SER A 183 16.03 -13.65 9.32
C SER A 183 16.41 -14.31 7.97
N PRO A 184 15.79 -15.45 7.60
CA PRO A 184 16.07 -16.08 6.31
C PRO A 184 15.60 -15.17 5.18
N SER A 185 16.34 -15.18 4.07
CA SER A 185 15.88 -14.48 2.86
C SER A 185 14.58 -15.10 2.32
N ALA A 186 13.83 -14.31 1.55
CA ALA A 186 12.58 -14.78 0.94
C ALA A 186 12.78 -16.07 0.11
N TYR A 187 13.90 -16.20 -0.61
CA TYR A 187 14.20 -17.40 -1.40
C TYR A 187 14.56 -18.61 -0.54
N GLU A 188 15.28 -18.45 0.57
CA GLU A 188 15.54 -19.55 1.51
C GLU A 188 14.23 -20.14 2.04
N ARG A 189 13.27 -19.26 2.42
CA ARG A 189 11.96 -19.69 2.89
C ARG A 189 11.17 -20.42 1.80
N LEU A 190 11.07 -19.84 0.60
CA LEU A 190 10.29 -20.42 -0.50
C LEU A 190 10.86 -21.77 -0.96
N LEU A 191 12.18 -21.91 -1.04
CA LEU A 191 12.82 -23.18 -1.40
C LEU A 191 12.56 -24.26 -0.35
N LEU A 192 12.62 -23.92 0.95
CA LEU A 192 12.26 -24.84 2.01
C LEU A 192 10.80 -25.30 1.91
N ASP A 193 9.88 -24.38 1.65
CA ASP A 193 8.46 -24.70 1.51
C ASP A 193 8.20 -25.64 0.32
N VAL A 194 8.92 -25.48 -0.81
CA VAL A 194 8.90 -26.44 -1.93
C VAL A 194 9.34 -27.84 -1.49
N THR A 195 10.42 -27.96 -0.73
CA THR A 195 10.90 -29.28 -0.25
C THR A 195 9.91 -29.96 0.69
N ARG A 196 9.05 -29.18 1.36
CA ARG A 196 8.00 -29.66 2.27
C ARG A 196 6.65 -29.88 1.59
N GLY A 197 6.51 -29.49 0.32
CA GLY A 197 5.22 -29.49 -0.38
C GLY A 197 4.23 -28.46 0.16
N ASP A 198 4.70 -27.43 0.88
CA ASP A 198 3.85 -26.35 1.40
C ASP A 198 3.66 -25.27 0.31
N GLN A 199 2.41 -25.11 -0.13
CA GLN A 199 2.05 -24.16 -1.18
C GLN A 199 1.45 -22.86 -0.65
N THR A 200 1.44 -22.63 0.67
CA THR A 200 0.74 -21.50 1.31
C THR A 200 1.23 -20.14 0.80
N LEU A 201 2.53 -19.99 0.57
CA LEU A 201 3.16 -18.75 0.10
C LEU A 201 3.23 -18.63 -1.44
N PHE A 202 2.65 -19.59 -2.17
CA PHE A 202 2.67 -19.62 -3.63
C PHE A 202 1.29 -19.24 -4.18
N MET A 203 1.28 -18.40 -5.22
CA MET A 203 0.04 -18.09 -5.93
C MET A 203 -0.46 -19.32 -6.69
N ARG A 204 -1.75 -19.62 -6.53
CA ARG A 204 -2.45 -20.60 -7.36
C ARG A 204 -2.84 -19.99 -8.72
N SER A 205 -3.04 -20.84 -9.73
CA SER A 205 -3.30 -20.39 -11.10
C SER A 205 -4.57 -19.57 -11.26
N ASP A 206 -5.62 -19.88 -10.48
CA ASP A 206 -6.88 -19.15 -10.45
C ASP A 206 -6.75 -17.78 -9.76
N GLU A 207 -5.97 -17.68 -8.68
CA GLU A 207 -5.58 -16.39 -8.07
C GLU A 207 -4.86 -15.51 -9.10
N LEU A 208 -3.89 -16.09 -9.82
CA LEU A 208 -3.12 -15.38 -10.84
C LEU A 208 -4.03 -14.86 -11.96
N GLN A 209 -4.94 -15.70 -12.45
CA GLN A 209 -5.88 -15.33 -13.50
C GLN A 209 -6.83 -14.20 -13.05
N GLY A 210 -7.41 -14.29 -11.85
CA GLY A 210 -8.28 -13.24 -11.33
C GLY A 210 -7.54 -11.91 -11.11
N ALA A 211 -6.29 -11.97 -10.63
CA ALA A 211 -5.44 -10.79 -10.48
C ALA A 211 -5.14 -10.12 -11.83
N TRP A 212 -4.89 -10.90 -12.88
CA TRP A 212 -4.73 -10.37 -14.24
C TRP A 212 -6.02 -9.76 -14.77
N GLN A 213 -7.15 -10.45 -14.69
CA GLN A 213 -8.45 -9.91 -15.13
C GLN A 213 -8.76 -8.53 -14.53
N TRP A 214 -8.47 -8.33 -13.24
CA TRP A 214 -8.68 -7.04 -12.59
C TRP A 214 -7.69 -5.95 -13.05
N VAL A 215 -6.41 -6.30 -13.23
CA VAL A 215 -5.39 -5.34 -13.70
C VAL A 215 -5.53 -5.03 -15.19
N ASP A 216 -5.91 -6.00 -16.01
CA ASP A 216 -6.15 -5.81 -17.43
C ASP A 216 -7.29 -4.81 -17.65
N GLY A 217 -8.35 -4.87 -16.84
CA GLY A 217 -9.41 -3.84 -16.87
C GLY A 217 -8.90 -2.41 -16.58
N ILE A 218 -7.88 -2.27 -15.72
CA ILE A 218 -7.21 -0.97 -15.47
C ILE A 218 -6.41 -0.55 -16.71
N ILE A 219 -5.63 -1.45 -17.30
CA ILE A 219 -4.79 -1.18 -18.46
C ILE A 219 -5.66 -0.80 -19.67
N GLU A 220 -6.68 -1.61 -19.97
CA GLU A 220 -7.67 -1.35 -21.01
C GLU A 220 -8.41 -0.03 -20.76
N GLY A 221 -8.74 0.27 -19.51
CA GLY A 221 -9.32 1.55 -19.11
C GLY A 221 -8.40 2.73 -19.43
N TRP A 222 -7.10 2.62 -19.12
CA TRP A 222 -6.11 3.64 -19.46
C TRP A 222 -5.98 3.85 -20.96
N GLU A 223 -5.98 2.77 -21.74
CA GLU A 223 -5.89 2.84 -23.20
C GLU A 223 -7.15 3.47 -23.81
N ALA A 224 -8.34 3.01 -23.40
CA ALA A 224 -9.62 3.50 -23.90
C ALA A 224 -9.89 4.97 -23.56
N THR A 225 -9.33 5.48 -22.46
CA THR A 225 -9.48 6.87 -22.03
C THR A 225 -8.27 7.74 -22.37
N GLU A 226 -7.27 7.17 -23.05
CA GLU A 226 -5.98 7.81 -23.35
C GLU A 226 -5.34 8.47 -22.11
N GLN A 227 -5.48 7.84 -20.93
CA GLN A 227 -5.04 8.44 -19.67
C GLN A 227 -3.51 8.63 -19.66
N PRO A 228 -2.99 9.87 -19.57
CA PRO A 228 -1.57 10.12 -19.68
C PRO A 228 -0.82 9.71 -18.40
N ALA A 229 0.44 9.28 -18.55
CA ALA A 229 1.34 9.13 -17.41
C ALA A 229 1.83 10.51 -16.96
N LEU A 230 1.34 10.95 -15.81
CA LEU A 230 1.67 12.25 -15.23
C LEU A 230 3.15 12.35 -14.85
N LYS A 231 3.78 13.47 -15.16
CA LYS A 231 5.20 13.67 -14.84
C LYS A 231 5.37 13.95 -13.36
N TYR A 232 6.37 13.31 -12.74
CA TYR A 232 6.80 13.63 -11.38
C TYR A 232 8.33 13.67 -11.30
N LYS A 233 8.89 14.55 -10.47
CA LYS A 233 10.35 14.64 -10.35
C LYS A 233 10.90 13.38 -9.65
N ALA A 234 12.00 12.84 -10.15
CA ALA A 234 12.75 11.83 -9.40
C ALA A 234 13.14 12.39 -8.01
N GLY A 235 12.90 11.59 -6.97
CA GLY A 235 13.04 11.98 -5.57
C GLY A 235 11.77 12.57 -4.92
N ALA A 236 10.68 12.74 -5.67
CA ALA A 236 9.39 13.14 -5.12
C ALA A 236 8.58 11.93 -4.62
N SER A 237 7.44 12.18 -3.98
CA SER A 237 6.49 11.15 -3.50
C SER A 237 5.45 10.73 -4.54
N GLY A 238 5.74 10.94 -5.84
CA GLY A 238 4.84 10.71 -6.97
C GLY A 238 4.17 12.01 -7.47
N PRO A 239 3.24 11.91 -8.42
CA PRO A 239 2.45 13.06 -8.91
C PRO A 239 1.48 13.59 -7.84
N ASP A 240 1.17 14.89 -7.89
CA ASP A 240 0.23 15.55 -6.96
C ASP A 240 -1.18 14.93 -7.02
N ASP A 241 -1.59 14.42 -8.17
CA ASP A 241 -2.84 13.69 -8.37
C ASP A 241 -2.96 12.45 -7.47
N ALA A 242 -1.83 11.82 -7.10
CA ALA A 242 -1.85 10.71 -6.15
C ALA A 242 -2.25 11.17 -4.73
N LEU A 243 -1.89 12.40 -4.35
CA LEU A 243 -2.38 13.03 -3.11
C LEU A 243 -3.86 13.36 -3.25
N ALA A 244 -4.27 13.95 -4.39
CA ALA A 244 -5.66 14.30 -4.65
C ALA A 244 -6.58 13.07 -4.60
N LEU A 245 -6.12 11.91 -5.08
CA LEU A 245 -6.87 10.64 -5.08
C LEU A 245 -7.40 10.28 -3.68
N ILE A 246 -6.55 10.35 -2.66
CA ILE A 246 -6.91 9.99 -1.28
C ILE A 246 -7.57 11.15 -0.52
N LEU A 247 -7.20 12.40 -0.84
CA LEU A 247 -7.78 13.61 -0.24
C LEU A 247 -9.26 13.80 -0.59
N ARG A 248 -9.72 13.33 -1.75
CA ARG A 248 -11.15 13.31 -2.13
C ARG A 248 -12.02 12.59 -1.10
N ASP A 249 -11.45 11.61 -0.40
CA ASP A 249 -12.12 10.86 0.65
C ASP A 249 -11.76 11.40 2.06
N GLY A 250 -11.15 12.58 2.18
CA GLY A 250 -10.75 13.18 3.46
C GLY A 250 -9.62 12.43 4.17
N ARG A 251 -8.76 11.74 3.41
CA ARG A 251 -7.66 10.92 3.92
C ARG A 251 -6.31 11.43 3.41
N LYS A 252 -5.23 11.02 4.08
CA LYS A 252 -3.86 11.38 3.72
C LYS A 252 -2.99 10.14 3.66
N TRP A 253 -1.98 10.15 2.78
CA TRP A 253 -0.94 9.13 2.80
C TRP A 253 -0.12 9.24 4.09
N GLN A 254 0.38 8.10 4.57
CA GLN A 254 1.37 8.10 5.63
C GLN A 254 2.65 8.79 5.11
N ASN A 255 3.19 9.69 5.92
CA ASN A 255 4.52 10.23 5.70
C ASN A 255 5.52 9.20 6.23
N PHE A 256 6.42 8.75 5.36
CA PHE A 256 7.55 7.95 5.80
C PHE A 256 8.66 8.91 6.19
N GLU A 257 8.91 9.03 7.49
CA GLU A 257 10.10 9.69 8.04
C GLU A 257 11.17 8.61 8.22
N ALA A 258 12.30 8.79 7.54
CA ALA A 258 13.44 7.88 7.56
C ALA A 258 14.37 8.18 8.74
#